data_AF-A0A023BWZ5-F1
#
_entry.id   AF-A0A023BWZ5-F1
#
_cell.length_a   1.000
_cell.length_b   1.000
_cell.length_c   1.000
_cell.angle_alpha   90.00
_cell.angle_beta   90.00
_cell.angle_gamma   90.00
#
_symmetry.space_group_name_H-M   'P 1'
#
loop_
_entity.id
_entity.type
_entity.pdbx_description
1 polymer ?
#
loop_
_entity_poly.entity_id
_entity_poly.type
_entity_poly.pdbx_seq_one_letter_code
_entity_poly.pdbx_strand_id
1 'polypeptide(L)'
;MRNIIVVVLISFLMYQGFGQENESYSKLLKEAWDLYQKKEFYTAGQKYTEAFSVLGHQSNMSDKEISNRFNAACAWALAKEPDAAFVQLFKIARSGKFSDHNQLTSDNDLKFLYTDPRWKEVTDIVAVEYEKVKPLSKEALKSIFKKYKNAYQKVFKKGSTVADVDFLYSFYTTDFEYNHPGYGGVYSRELLYNNTIKYLKKGAYDNSPKTTLVNIIVGLNAIVIEKLREHETESTMTLIKFRKDKIYYIEEYW
;
A
#
# COMPACT_ATOMS: atom_id res chain seq x y z
N MET A 1 30.29 -33.78 -15.97
CA MET A 1 30.94 -32.45 -16.12
C MET A 1 30.44 -31.69 -17.35
N ARG A 2 30.48 -32.25 -18.57
CA ARG A 2 30.01 -31.56 -19.79
C ARG A 2 28.55 -31.08 -19.74
N ASN A 3 27.65 -31.86 -19.11
CA ASN A 3 26.23 -31.49 -18.99
C ASN A 3 25.94 -30.46 -17.86
N ILE A 4 26.84 -30.32 -16.87
CA ILE A 4 26.69 -29.34 -15.79
C ILE A 4 27.14 -27.94 -16.27
N ILE A 5 28.16 -27.87 -17.13
CA ILE A 5 28.65 -26.63 -17.73
C ILE A 5 27.59 -25.99 -18.66
N VAL A 6 26.82 -26.82 -19.39
CA VAL A 6 25.75 -26.33 -20.29
C VAL A 6 24.57 -25.72 -19.52
N VAL A 7 24.22 -26.27 -18.35
CA VAL A 7 23.11 -25.73 -17.52
C VAL A 7 23.47 -24.38 -16.90
N VAL A 8 24.73 -24.18 -16.46
CA VAL A 8 25.19 -22.90 -15.90
C VAL A 8 25.24 -21.78 -16.95
N LEU A 9 25.61 -22.10 -18.20
CA LEU A 9 25.64 -21.14 -19.32
C LEU A 9 24.25 -20.67 -19.75
N ILE A 10 23.24 -21.55 -19.72
CA ILE A 10 21.85 -21.20 -20.08
C ILE A 10 21.22 -20.29 -19.02
N SER A 11 21.51 -20.51 -17.73
CA SER A 11 21.05 -19.62 -16.66
C SER A 11 21.65 -18.21 -16.76
N PHE A 12 22.91 -18.05 -17.21
CA PHE A 12 23.55 -16.74 -17.32
C PHE A 12 22.98 -15.88 -18.48
N LEU A 13 22.50 -16.52 -19.55
CA LEU A 13 21.88 -15.83 -20.71
C LEU A 13 20.51 -15.23 -20.39
N MET A 14 19.74 -15.81 -19.47
CA MET A 14 18.43 -15.28 -19.08
C MET A 14 18.53 -14.00 -18.23
N TYR A 15 19.61 -13.84 -17.44
CA TYR A 15 19.81 -12.63 -16.63
C TYR A 15 20.20 -11.39 -17.45
N GLN A 16 20.84 -11.57 -18.61
CA GLN A 16 21.28 -10.46 -19.46
C GLN A 16 20.11 -9.78 -20.17
N GLY A 17 19.05 -10.52 -20.53
CA GLY A 17 17.88 -9.96 -21.23
C GLY A 17 17.12 -8.94 -20.38
N PHE A 18 16.80 -9.29 -19.13
CA PHE A 18 16.07 -8.41 -18.21
C PHE A 18 16.87 -7.17 -17.79
N GLY A 19 18.20 -7.25 -17.76
CA GLY A 19 19.07 -6.11 -17.44
C GLY A 19 19.10 -5.05 -18.55
N GLN A 20 19.20 -5.50 -19.81
CA GLN A 20 19.27 -4.61 -20.98
C GLN A 20 17.95 -3.88 -21.26
N GLU A 21 16.81 -4.56 -21.09
CA GLU A 21 15.48 -3.94 -21.26
C GLU A 21 15.25 -2.81 -20.24
N ASN A 22 15.66 -3.02 -18.99
CA ASN A 22 15.53 -2.01 -17.93
C ASN A 22 16.46 -0.80 -18.15
N GLU A 23 17.66 -1.01 -18.68
CA GLU A 23 18.59 0.06 -19.06
C GLU A 23 18.03 0.88 -20.23
N SER A 24 17.55 0.20 -21.27
CA SER A 24 16.90 0.83 -22.43
C SER A 24 15.69 1.67 -22.02
N TYR A 25 14.80 1.10 -21.19
CA TYR A 25 13.64 1.80 -20.64
C TYR A 25 14.04 3.08 -19.88
N SER A 26 15.01 2.96 -18.97
CA SER A 26 15.47 4.09 -18.15
C SER A 26 16.11 5.20 -18.98
N LYS A 27 16.84 4.85 -20.04
CA LYS A 27 17.42 5.82 -20.98
C LYS A 27 16.34 6.58 -21.74
N LEU A 28 15.35 5.87 -22.30
CA LEU A 28 14.25 6.49 -23.04
C LEU A 28 13.43 7.43 -22.15
N LEU A 29 13.17 7.07 -20.90
CA LEU A 29 12.49 7.95 -19.95
C LEU A 29 13.28 9.23 -19.67
N LYS A 30 14.60 9.14 -19.55
CA LYS A 30 15.46 10.31 -19.34
C LYS A 30 15.36 11.25 -20.55
N GLU A 31 15.46 10.71 -21.77
CA GLU A 31 15.29 11.48 -23.00
C GLU A 31 13.91 12.14 -23.06
N ALA A 32 12.84 11.40 -22.73
CA ALA A 32 11.48 11.94 -22.70
C ALA A 32 11.35 13.10 -21.72
N TRP A 33 11.94 12.97 -20.53
CA TRP A 33 11.93 14.02 -19.52
C TRP A 33 12.74 15.25 -19.96
N ASP A 34 13.92 15.06 -20.57
CA ASP A 34 14.72 16.16 -21.10
C ASP A 34 13.95 16.95 -22.18
N LEU A 35 13.20 16.25 -23.05
CA LEU A 35 12.31 16.86 -24.04
C LEU A 35 11.14 17.59 -23.38
N TYR A 36 10.55 17.01 -22.34
CA TYR A 36 9.48 17.63 -21.55
C TYR A 36 9.93 18.96 -20.96
N GLN A 37 11.11 19.01 -20.34
CA GLN A 37 11.67 20.22 -19.74
C GLN A 37 11.96 21.31 -20.78
N LYS A 38 12.31 20.91 -22.02
CA LYS A 38 12.46 21.81 -23.17
C LYS A 38 11.12 22.27 -23.77
N LYS A 39 9.99 21.78 -23.25
CA LYS A 39 8.63 22.01 -23.76
C LYS A 39 8.38 21.42 -25.14
N GLU A 40 9.18 20.44 -25.56
CA GLU A 40 8.98 19.65 -26.77
C GLU A 40 7.98 18.52 -26.49
N PHE A 41 6.76 18.89 -26.08
CA PHE A 41 5.81 17.97 -25.44
C PHE A 41 5.37 16.81 -26.33
N TYR A 42 5.17 17.06 -27.63
CA TYR A 42 4.81 16.01 -28.59
C TYR A 42 5.93 14.96 -28.69
N THR A 43 7.17 15.41 -28.88
CA THR A 43 8.36 14.53 -28.95
C THR A 43 8.58 13.80 -27.62
N ALA A 44 8.35 14.47 -26.48
CA ALA A 44 8.40 13.85 -25.17
C ALA A 44 7.36 12.72 -25.04
N GLY A 45 6.12 12.96 -25.47
CA GLY A 45 5.06 11.95 -25.50
C GLY A 45 5.41 10.74 -26.37
N GLN A 46 5.97 10.97 -27.55
CA GLN A 46 6.46 9.89 -28.43
C GLN A 46 7.55 9.08 -27.75
N LYS A 47 8.52 9.75 -27.11
CA LYS A 47 9.64 9.10 -26.42
C LYS A 47 9.19 8.30 -25.20
N TYR A 48 8.19 8.77 -24.45
CA TYR A 48 7.53 7.96 -23.40
C TYR A 48 6.85 6.72 -24.00
N THR A 49 6.18 6.86 -25.13
CA THR A 49 5.51 5.74 -25.82
C THR A 49 6.51 4.68 -26.29
N GLU A 50 7.66 5.12 -26.81
CA GLU A 50 8.80 4.26 -27.13
C GLU A 50 9.28 3.50 -25.89
N ALA A 51 9.47 4.20 -24.76
CA ALA A 51 9.88 3.59 -23.50
C ALA A 51 8.90 2.47 -23.06
N PHE A 52 7.60 2.71 -23.10
CA PHE A 52 6.62 1.70 -22.70
C PHE A 52 6.55 0.48 -23.63
N SER A 53 7.00 0.61 -24.88
CA SER A 53 7.03 -0.50 -25.82
C SER A 53 8.13 -1.52 -25.47
N VAL A 54 9.18 -1.10 -24.76
CA VAL A 54 10.25 -1.98 -24.25
C VAL A 54 9.75 -2.91 -23.14
N LEU A 55 8.78 -2.47 -22.33
CA LEU A 55 8.29 -3.23 -21.17
C LEU A 55 7.35 -4.39 -21.52
N GLY A 56 6.81 -4.42 -22.74
CA GLY A 56 5.84 -5.41 -23.18
C GLY A 56 4.48 -5.35 -22.47
N HIS A 57 3.70 -6.42 -22.59
CA HIS A 57 2.40 -6.55 -21.93
C HIS A 57 2.57 -7.02 -20.49
N GLN A 58 2.61 -6.08 -19.55
CA GLN A 58 2.62 -6.40 -18.12
C GLN A 58 1.21 -6.32 -17.52
N SER A 59 0.85 -7.31 -16.71
CA SER A 59 -0.44 -7.38 -16.02
C SER A 59 -0.51 -6.47 -14.78
N ASN A 60 0.63 -6.23 -14.13
CA ASN A 60 0.77 -5.36 -12.96
C ASN A 60 1.79 -4.26 -13.24
N MET A 61 1.52 -3.06 -12.74
CA MET A 61 2.36 -1.88 -12.94
C MET A 61 3.02 -1.50 -11.62
N SER A 62 4.32 -1.22 -11.65
CA SER A 62 5.03 -0.62 -10.52
C SER A 62 4.68 0.85 -10.32
N ASP A 63 4.86 1.37 -9.10
CA ASP A 63 4.63 2.79 -8.81
C ASP A 63 5.44 3.71 -9.75
N LYS A 64 6.67 3.31 -10.08
CA LYS A 64 7.53 4.05 -11.02
C LYS A 64 6.90 4.13 -12.41
N GLU A 65 6.39 3.01 -12.92
CA GLU A 65 5.72 2.99 -14.24
C GLU A 65 4.42 3.80 -14.24
N ILE A 66 3.66 3.78 -13.14
CA ILE A 66 2.47 4.63 -12.96
C ILE A 66 2.86 6.09 -13.08
N SER A 67 3.90 6.54 -12.35
CA SER A 67 4.41 7.91 -12.44
C SER A 67 4.89 8.27 -13.84
N ASN A 68 5.60 7.37 -14.53
CA ASN A 68 6.07 7.62 -15.89
C ASN A 68 4.91 7.77 -16.88
N ARG A 69 3.86 6.94 -16.75
CA ARG A 69 2.66 7.05 -17.59
C ARG A 69 1.84 8.29 -17.28
N PHE A 70 1.79 8.72 -16.03
CA PHE A 70 1.20 10.00 -15.66
C PHE A 70 1.93 11.16 -16.35
N ASN A 71 3.27 11.19 -16.28
CA ASN A 71 4.08 12.21 -16.98
C ASN A 71 3.87 12.17 -18.51
N ALA A 72 3.73 10.97 -19.08
CA ALA A 72 3.40 10.82 -20.50
C ALA A 72 2.01 11.38 -20.83
N ALA A 73 1.01 11.19 -19.96
CA ALA A 73 -0.31 11.81 -20.12
C ALA A 73 -0.22 13.34 -20.10
N CYS A 74 0.56 13.91 -19.18
CA CYS A 74 0.81 15.36 -19.12
C CYS A 74 1.49 15.86 -20.41
N ALA A 75 2.50 15.14 -20.91
CA ALA A 75 3.18 15.49 -22.16
C ALA A 75 2.20 15.54 -23.34
N TRP A 76 1.37 14.50 -23.48
CA TRP A 76 0.36 14.46 -24.54
C TRP A 76 -0.72 15.53 -24.38
N ALA A 77 -1.17 15.82 -23.17
CA ALA A 77 -2.13 16.88 -22.89
C ALA A 77 -1.58 18.27 -23.25
N LEU A 78 -0.33 18.56 -22.91
CA LEU A 78 0.36 19.80 -23.27
C LEU A 78 0.60 19.91 -24.78
N ALA A 79 0.84 18.78 -25.45
CA ALA A 79 0.94 18.68 -26.90
C ALA A 79 -0.39 18.81 -27.63
N LYS A 80 -1.52 18.93 -26.92
CA LYS A 80 -2.90 18.98 -27.47
C LYS A 80 -3.33 17.68 -28.17
N GLU A 81 -2.82 16.55 -27.68
CA GLU A 81 -3.13 15.20 -28.15
C GLU A 81 -3.98 14.46 -27.11
N PRO A 82 -5.31 14.71 -27.03
CA PRO A 82 -6.15 14.18 -25.96
C PRO A 82 -6.27 12.66 -26.02
N ASP A 83 -6.31 12.06 -27.20
CA ASP A 83 -6.46 10.60 -27.35
C ASP A 83 -5.26 9.86 -26.75
N ALA A 84 -4.05 10.32 -27.07
CA ALA A 84 -2.81 9.75 -26.53
C ALA A 84 -2.70 9.95 -25.01
N ALA A 85 -3.15 11.10 -24.49
CA ALA A 85 -3.21 11.35 -23.06
C ALA A 85 -4.17 10.39 -22.34
N PHE A 86 -5.40 10.24 -22.86
CA PHE A 86 -6.40 9.36 -22.26
C PHE A 86 -6.01 7.88 -22.32
N VAL A 87 -5.28 7.43 -23.35
CA VAL A 87 -4.71 6.07 -23.37
C VAL A 87 -3.87 5.83 -22.11
N GLN A 88 -3.02 6.78 -21.71
CA GLN A 88 -2.18 6.63 -20.53
C GLN A 88 -2.99 6.76 -19.23
N LEU A 89 -3.89 7.76 -19.14
CA LEU A 89 -4.71 7.98 -17.95
C LEU A 89 -5.61 6.78 -17.63
N PHE A 90 -6.28 6.20 -18.63
CA PHE A 90 -7.09 5.00 -18.41
C PHE A 90 -6.23 3.77 -18.08
N LYS A 91 -5.02 3.67 -18.63
CA LYS A 91 -4.11 2.57 -18.31
C LYS A 91 -3.71 2.61 -16.84
N ILE A 92 -3.33 3.77 -16.31
CA ILE A 92 -2.97 3.90 -14.89
C ILE A 92 -4.21 3.81 -13.98
N ALA A 93 -5.36 4.33 -14.38
CA ALA A 93 -6.58 4.27 -13.57
C ALA A 93 -7.12 2.83 -13.45
N ARG A 94 -7.19 2.08 -14.56
CA ARG A 94 -7.80 0.74 -14.59
C ARG A 94 -6.82 -0.39 -14.26
N SER A 95 -5.61 -0.35 -14.81
CA SER A 95 -4.61 -1.41 -14.61
C SER A 95 -3.62 -1.08 -13.49
N GLY A 96 -3.17 0.18 -13.43
CA GLY A 96 -2.24 0.64 -12.40
C GLY A 96 -2.88 0.88 -11.03
N LYS A 97 -4.21 0.96 -10.95
CA LYS A 97 -4.95 1.36 -9.73
C LYS A 97 -4.44 2.69 -9.16
N PHE A 98 -4.10 3.62 -10.05
CA PHE A 98 -3.72 4.97 -9.65
C PHE A 98 -4.85 5.62 -8.84
N SER A 99 -4.49 6.14 -7.67
CA SER A 99 -5.45 6.60 -6.67
C SER A 99 -5.22 8.04 -6.22
N ASP A 100 -4.21 8.75 -6.75
CA ASP A 100 -3.97 10.14 -6.37
C ASP A 100 -4.92 11.07 -7.14
N HIS A 101 -6.16 11.10 -6.67
CA HIS A 101 -7.21 11.95 -7.24
C HIS A 101 -6.82 13.43 -7.21
N ASN A 102 -6.12 13.88 -6.16
CA ASN A 102 -5.71 15.27 -6.04
C ASN A 102 -4.67 15.65 -7.09
N GLN A 103 -3.67 14.79 -7.34
CA GLN A 103 -2.72 14.98 -8.42
C GLN A 103 -3.45 15.06 -9.76
N LEU A 104 -4.35 14.12 -10.07
CA LEU A 104 -5.10 14.12 -11.34
C LEU A 104 -5.90 15.41 -11.54
N THR A 105 -6.65 15.87 -10.55
CA THR A 105 -7.58 16.99 -10.71
C THR A 105 -6.97 18.37 -10.51
N SER A 106 -5.72 18.45 -10.05
CA SER A 106 -5.03 19.72 -9.77
C SER A 106 -3.84 19.97 -10.67
N ASP A 107 -3.38 18.97 -11.43
CA ASP A 107 -2.26 19.11 -12.36
C ASP A 107 -2.63 20.05 -13.52
N ASN A 108 -1.86 21.14 -13.64
CA ASN A 108 -2.12 22.17 -14.64
C ASN A 108 -1.90 21.67 -16.07
N ASP A 109 -1.06 20.64 -16.25
CA ASP A 109 -0.72 20.11 -17.56
C ASP A 109 -1.89 19.35 -18.19
N LEU A 110 -2.81 18.87 -17.35
CA LEU A 110 -4.03 18.16 -17.76
C LEU A 110 -5.24 19.08 -17.98
N LYS A 111 -5.16 20.39 -17.68
CA LYS A 111 -6.29 21.33 -17.79
C LYS A 111 -6.99 21.33 -19.14
N PHE A 112 -6.24 21.12 -20.22
CA PHE A 112 -6.78 21.04 -21.56
C PHE A 112 -7.82 19.91 -21.72
N LEU A 113 -7.71 18.84 -20.94
CA LEU A 113 -8.57 17.67 -21.00
C LEU A 113 -9.89 17.84 -20.24
N TYR A 114 -10.04 18.85 -19.37
CA TYR A 114 -11.16 18.92 -18.41
C TYR A 114 -12.55 19.00 -19.05
N THR A 115 -12.61 19.48 -20.30
CA THR A 115 -13.86 19.60 -21.06
C THR A 115 -14.17 18.36 -21.91
N ASP A 116 -13.23 17.42 -22.02
CA ASP A 116 -13.44 16.15 -22.73
C ASP A 116 -14.32 15.22 -21.89
N PRO A 117 -15.37 14.59 -22.45
CA PRO A 117 -16.24 13.69 -21.70
C PRO A 117 -15.52 12.54 -20.99
N ARG A 118 -14.39 12.06 -21.53
CA ARG A 118 -13.56 11.00 -20.93
C ARG A 118 -12.88 11.45 -19.65
N TRP A 119 -12.73 12.75 -19.43
CA TRP A 119 -12.18 13.30 -18.20
C TRP A 119 -13.00 12.87 -16.99
N LYS A 120 -14.32 13.05 -17.05
CA LYS A 120 -15.22 12.64 -15.98
C LYS A 120 -15.10 11.15 -15.69
N GLU A 121 -15.03 10.33 -16.74
CA GLU A 121 -14.89 8.88 -16.59
C GLU A 121 -13.61 8.50 -15.87
N VAL A 122 -12.46 9.04 -16.28
CA VAL A 122 -11.18 8.68 -15.65
C VAL A 122 -11.08 9.20 -14.22
N THR A 123 -11.60 10.41 -13.94
CA THR A 123 -11.63 10.95 -12.57
C THR A 123 -12.54 10.14 -11.66
N ASP A 124 -13.68 9.65 -12.15
CA ASP A 124 -14.59 8.79 -11.38
C ASP A 124 -13.90 7.45 -11.03
N ILE A 125 -13.15 6.84 -11.96
CA ILE A 125 -12.39 5.62 -11.70
C ILE A 125 -11.33 5.86 -10.61
N VAL A 126 -10.57 6.94 -10.73
CA VAL A 126 -9.51 7.29 -9.76
C VAL A 126 -10.10 7.68 -8.41
N ALA A 127 -11.27 8.34 -8.36
CA ALA A 127 -11.97 8.64 -7.12
C ALA A 127 -12.43 7.37 -6.39
N VAL A 128 -12.96 6.37 -7.12
CA VAL A 128 -13.33 5.06 -6.55
C VAL A 128 -12.10 4.35 -5.98
N GLU A 129 -10.95 4.41 -6.65
CA GLU A 129 -9.71 3.82 -6.15
C GLU A 129 -9.15 4.60 -4.95
N TYR A 130 -9.18 5.94 -4.98
CA TYR A 130 -8.85 6.79 -3.86
C TYR A 130 -9.67 6.43 -2.63
N GLU A 131 -10.98 6.23 -2.75
CA GLU A 131 -11.85 5.81 -1.65
C GLU A 131 -11.46 4.45 -1.03
N LYS A 132 -10.71 3.61 -1.74
CA LYS A 132 -10.18 2.35 -1.19
C LYS A 132 -8.95 2.57 -0.32
N VAL A 133 -8.13 3.57 -0.63
CA VAL A 133 -6.82 3.79 -0.01
C VAL A 133 -6.73 5.08 0.80
N LYS A 134 -7.77 5.93 0.77
CA LYS A 134 -7.74 7.25 1.37
C LYS A 134 -7.36 7.16 2.85
N PRO A 135 -6.39 7.97 3.31
CA PRO A 135 -6.00 7.95 4.69
C PRO A 135 -7.13 8.40 5.63
N LEU A 136 -7.17 7.79 6.81
CA LEU A 136 -8.00 8.29 7.89
C LEU A 136 -7.37 9.55 8.51
N SER A 137 -8.23 10.47 8.98
CA SER A 137 -7.77 11.58 9.80
C SER A 137 -7.16 11.07 11.12
N LYS A 138 -6.31 11.89 11.74
CA LYS A 138 -5.70 11.56 13.05
C LYS A 138 -6.78 11.32 14.11
N GLU A 139 -7.87 12.07 14.06
CA GLU A 139 -9.01 11.98 14.97
C GLU A 139 -9.78 10.68 14.76
N ALA A 140 -10.00 10.27 13.50
CA ALA A 140 -10.63 9.00 13.17
C ALA A 140 -9.76 7.82 13.64
N LEU A 141 -8.45 7.86 13.40
CA LEU A 141 -7.51 6.85 13.89
C LEU A 141 -7.53 6.72 15.42
N LYS A 142 -7.48 7.84 16.15
CA LYS A 142 -7.59 7.86 17.62
C LYS A 142 -8.91 7.24 18.10
N SER A 143 -10.01 7.56 17.43
CA SER A 143 -11.34 7.02 17.76
C SER A 143 -11.41 5.50 17.57
N ILE A 144 -10.92 4.99 16.44
CA ILE A 144 -10.88 3.55 16.16
C ILE A 144 -9.96 2.85 17.15
N PHE A 145 -8.76 3.39 17.40
CA PHE A 145 -7.82 2.83 18.36
C PHE A 145 -8.40 2.75 19.77
N LYS A 146 -9.14 3.77 20.22
CA LYS A 146 -9.84 3.74 21.52
C LYS A 146 -10.86 2.59 21.59
N LYS A 147 -11.66 2.39 20.54
CA LYS A 147 -12.63 1.29 20.45
C LYS A 147 -11.93 -0.08 20.45
N TYR A 148 -10.89 -0.22 19.63
CA TYR A 148 -10.04 -1.41 19.58
C TYR A 148 -9.43 -1.73 20.95
N LYS A 149 -8.80 -0.75 21.61
CA LYS A 149 -8.19 -0.91 22.93
C LYS A 149 -9.21 -1.40 23.96
N ASN A 150 -10.41 -0.84 23.95
CA ASN A 150 -11.48 -1.26 24.85
C ASN A 150 -11.94 -2.71 24.56
N ALA A 151 -12.08 -3.09 23.30
CA ALA A 151 -12.42 -4.46 22.89
C ALA A 151 -11.32 -5.44 23.31
N TYR A 152 -10.06 -5.09 23.07
CA TYR A 152 -8.89 -5.87 23.48
C TYR A 152 -8.91 -6.09 25.00
N GLN A 153 -8.99 -5.02 25.79
CA GLN A 153 -9.07 -5.11 27.25
C GLN A 153 -10.28 -5.91 27.74
N LYS A 154 -11.40 -5.90 27.02
CA LYS A 154 -12.59 -6.69 27.37
C LYS A 154 -12.36 -8.18 27.18
N VAL A 155 -11.71 -8.60 26.10
CA VAL A 155 -11.40 -10.03 25.83
C VAL A 155 -10.52 -10.63 26.91
N PHE A 156 -9.51 -9.91 27.39
CA PHE A 156 -8.55 -10.43 28.38
C PHE A 156 -9.01 -10.30 29.84
N LYS A 157 -10.26 -9.89 30.09
CA LYS A 157 -10.86 -9.86 31.44
C LYS A 157 -11.48 -11.20 31.82
N LYS A 158 -11.53 -11.47 33.12
CA LYS A 158 -12.30 -12.59 33.67
C LYS A 158 -13.77 -12.50 33.25
N GLY A 159 -14.32 -13.61 32.78
CA GLY A 159 -15.72 -13.72 32.35
C GLY A 159 -16.01 -13.08 30.99
N SER A 160 -15.01 -12.86 30.14
CA SER A 160 -15.23 -12.55 28.73
C SER A 160 -15.90 -13.71 27.99
N THR A 161 -16.48 -13.40 26.83
CA THR A 161 -17.31 -14.31 26.04
C THR A 161 -16.76 -14.48 24.62
N VAL A 162 -17.24 -15.49 23.90
CA VAL A 162 -16.92 -15.66 22.47
C VAL A 162 -17.35 -14.43 21.67
N ALA A 163 -18.48 -13.81 22.01
CA ALA A 163 -18.94 -12.59 21.35
C ALA A 163 -17.98 -11.40 21.56
N ASP A 164 -17.32 -11.31 22.72
CA ASP A 164 -16.27 -10.29 22.95
C ASP A 164 -15.06 -10.53 22.03
N VAL A 165 -14.70 -11.81 21.80
CA VAL A 165 -13.63 -12.18 20.85
C VAL A 165 -14.05 -11.85 19.42
N ASP A 166 -15.26 -12.20 19.00
CA ASP A 166 -15.78 -11.88 17.68
C ASP A 166 -15.77 -10.37 17.42
N PHE A 167 -16.15 -9.59 18.43
CA PHE A 167 -16.10 -8.14 18.37
C PHE A 167 -14.67 -7.60 18.24
N LEU A 168 -13.71 -8.09 19.03
CA LEU A 168 -12.29 -7.75 18.87
C LEU A 168 -11.78 -8.07 17.47
N TYR A 169 -12.09 -9.25 16.95
CA TYR A 169 -11.60 -9.69 15.65
C TYR A 169 -12.32 -9.04 14.47
N SER A 170 -13.43 -8.33 14.72
CA SER A 170 -14.06 -7.47 13.74
C SER A 170 -13.21 -6.23 13.39
N PHE A 171 -12.24 -5.86 14.23
CA PHE A 171 -11.32 -4.75 13.94
C PHE A 171 -10.23 -5.12 12.94
N TYR A 172 -10.01 -6.40 12.66
CA TYR A 172 -8.94 -6.87 11.78
C TYR A 172 -9.42 -7.08 10.35
N THR A 173 -8.56 -6.82 9.36
CA THR A 173 -8.80 -7.25 7.98
C THR A 173 -8.67 -8.77 7.84
N THR A 174 -9.16 -9.35 6.75
CA THR A 174 -9.05 -10.80 6.50
C THR A 174 -7.59 -11.26 6.33
N ASP A 175 -6.75 -10.39 5.76
CA ASP A 175 -5.31 -10.55 5.57
C ASP A 175 -4.48 -10.02 6.75
N PHE A 176 -5.07 -9.89 7.95
CA PHE A 176 -4.37 -9.37 9.11
C PHE A 176 -3.20 -10.27 9.55
N GLU A 177 -2.07 -9.62 9.81
CA GLU A 177 -0.85 -10.22 10.33
C GLU A 177 -0.45 -9.58 11.67
N TYR A 178 -0.02 -10.43 12.59
CA TYR A 178 0.61 -10.03 13.84
C TYR A 178 2.05 -10.49 13.84
N ASN A 179 3.01 -9.58 13.79
CA ASN A 179 4.41 -9.89 13.86
C ASN A 179 4.93 -9.68 15.27
N HIS A 180 5.73 -10.62 15.73
CA HIS A 180 6.33 -10.50 17.02
C HIS A 180 7.66 -11.23 17.09
N PRO A 181 8.75 -10.51 16.77
CA PRO A 181 10.07 -11.08 16.58
C PRO A 181 10.56 -11.89 17.78
N GLY A 182 10.32 -11.43 19.00
CA GLY A 182 10.78 -12.10 20.23
C GLY A 182 10.18 -13.48 20.49
N TYR A 183 9.06 -13.84 19.86
CA TYR A 183 8.39 -15.14 20.04
C TYR A 183 8.23 -15.89 18.71
N GLY A 184 9.16 -15.70 17.78
CA GLY A 184 9.26 -16.59 16.62
C GLY A 184 8.38 -16.23 15.42
N GLY A 185 7.97 -14.97 15.27
CA GLY A 185 7.62 -14.43 13.95
C GLY A 185 6.16 -14.00 13.74
N VAL A 186 5.62 -14.32 12.56
CA VAL A 186 4.36 -13.78 12.03
C VAL A 186 3.20 -14.76 12.26
N TYR A 187 2.11 -14.26 12.82
CA TYR A 187 0.91 -15.00 13.16
C TYR A 187 -0.28 -14.49 12.32
N SER A 188 -1.07 -15.41 11.77
CA SER A 188 -2.28 -15.07 11.02
C SER A 188 -3.45 -14.73 11.95
N ARG A 189 -4.41 -13.96 11.42
CA ARG A 189 -5.70 -13.71 12.08
C ARG A 189 -6.40 -14.98 12.58
N GLU A 190 -6.45 -16.01 11.74
CA GLU A 190 -7.14 -17.27 12.05
C GLU A 190 -6.45 -18.01 13.21
N LEU A 191 -5.12 -18.11 13.16
CA LEU A 191 -4.33 -18.75 14.21
C LEU A 191 -4.55 -18.05 15.55
N LEU A 192 -4.46 -16.72 15.56
CA LEU A 192 -4.69 -15.93 16.75
C LEU A 192 -6.13 -16.10 17.27
N TYR A 193 -7.14 -16.04 16.41
CA TYR A 193 -8.54 -16.21 16.81
C TYR A 193 -8.76 -17.57 17.49
N ASN A 194 -8.29 -18.64 16.85
CA ASN A 194 -8.42 -20.00 17.38
C ASN A 194 -7.70 -20.16 18.73
N ASN A 195 -6.52 -19.55 18.87
CA ASN A 195 -5.81 -19.52 20.15
C ASN A 195 -6.58 -18.72 21.22
N THR A 196 -7.11 -17.55 20.88
CA THR A 196 -7.91 -16.73 21.81
C THR A 196 -9.12 -17.51 22.33
N ILE A 197 -9.87 -18.16 21.44
CA ILE A 197 -11.03 -18.99 21.81
C ILE A 197 -10.61 -20.18 22.68
N LYS A 198 -9.51 -20.85 22.35
CA LYS A 198 -8.98 -21.98 23.12
C LYS A 198 -8.65 -21.58 24.56
N TYR A 199 -7.96 -20.45 24.76
CA TYR A 199 -7.58 -19.97 26.10
C TYR A 199 -8.78 -19.42 26.87
N LEU A 200 -9.72 -18.76 26.18
CA LEU A 200 -10.98 -18.31 26.75
C LEU A 200 -11.76 -19.47 27.37
N LYS A 201 -11.96 -20.57 26.63
CA LYS A 201 -12.70 -21.76 27.09
C LYS A 201 -12.04 -22.44 28.29
N LYS A 202 -10.74 -22.24 28.49
CA LYS A 202 -9.98 -22.72 29.65
C LYS A 202 -10.04 -21.78 30.86
N GLY A 203 -10.72 -20.63 30.75
CA GLY A 203 -10.77 -19.62 31.80
C GLY A 203 -9.43 -18.92 32.06
N ALA A 204 -8.55 -18.87 31.06
CA ALA A 204 -7.17 -18.39 31.21
C ALA A 204 -7.04 -16.85 31.29
N TYR A 205 -8.13 -16.11 31.09
CA TYR A 205 -8.11 -14.64 31.09
C TYR A 205 -8.61 -14.08 32.41
N ASP A 206 -7.78 -13.26 33.05
CA ASP A 206 -8.00 -12.75 34.40
C ASP A 206 -7.59 -11.27 34.58
N ASN A 207 -7.41 -10.53 33.47
CA ASN A 207 -6.97 -9.13 33.45
C ASN A 207 -5.51 -8.93 33.92
N SER A 208 -4.65 -9.95 33.78
CA SER A 208 -3.22 -9.91 34.09
C SER A 208 -2.32 -10.23 32.86
N PRO A 209 -1.13 -9.62 32.72
CA PRO A 209 -0.64 -8.47 33.49
C PRO A 209 -1.35 -7.18 33.06
N LYS A 210 -1.54 -6.24 34.00
CA LYS A 210 -2.09 -4.93 33.65
C LYS A 210 -1.06 -4.10 32.90
N THR A 211 -1.52 -3.32 31.93
CA THR A 211 -0.66 -2.44 31.12
C THR A 211 -1.18 -1.01 31.14
N THR A 212 -0.28 -0.05 31.30
CA THR A 212 -0.55 1.39 31.17
C THR A 212 -0.06 1.89 29.82
N LEU A 213 -0.86 2.73 29.15
CA LEU A 213 -0.45 3.42 27.94
C LEU A 213 0.36 4.65 28.34
N VAL A 214 1.64 4.69 27.96
CA VAL A 214 2.58 5.78 28.32
C VAL A 214 2.53 6.87 27.25
N ASN A 215 2.59 6.48 25.98
CA ASN A 215 2.64 7.42 24.86
C ASN A 215 1.86 6.91 23.65
N ILE A 216 1.45 7.83 22.78
CA ILE A 216 0.79 7.57 21.51
C ILE A 216 1.26 8.54 20.43
N ILE A 217 1.74 7.99 19.31
CA ILE A 217 2.11 8.74 18.11
C ILE A 217 1.14 8.32 17.00
N VAL A 218 0.51 9.30 16.34
CA VAL A 218 -0.45 9.07 15.25
C VAL A 218 0.13 9.57 13.93
N GLY A 219 0.40 8.64 13.03
CA GLY A 219 0.93 8.88 11.69
C GLY A 219 -0.12 8.68 10.59
N LEU A 220 0.34 8.49 9.36
CA LEU A 220 -0.51 8.20 8.21
C LEU A 220 -0.99 6.75 8.25
N ASN A 221 -2.28 6.52 8.52
CA ASN A 221 -2.85 5.17 8.66
C ASN A 221 -2.10 4.26 9.64
N ALA A 222 -1.45 4.84 10.65
CA ALA A 222 -0.66 4.09 11.61
C ALA A 222 -0.68 4.76 12.98
N ILE A 223 -0.63 3.94 14.03
CA ILE A 223 -0.46 4.36 15.41
C ILE A 223 0.71 3.59 15.99
N VAL A 224 1.62 4.29 16.66
CA VAL A 224 2.61 3.70 17.54
C VAL A 224 2.20 3.99 18.97
N ILE A 225 2.24 2.97 19.83
CA ILE A 225 2.00 3.10 21.26
C ILE A 225 3.17 2.57 22.06
N GLU A 226 3.38 3.21 23.20
CA GLU A 226 4.28 2.76 24.25
C GLU A 226 3.44 2.26 25.43
N LYS A 227 3.71 1.03 25.89
CA LYS A 227 3.02 0.42 27.02
C LYS A 227 4.01 0.03 28.10
N LEU A 228 3.64 0.23 29.37
CA LEU A 228 4.38 -0.28 30.52
C LEU A 228 3.53 -1.33 31.23
N ARG A 229 4.08 -2.52 31.50
CA ARG A 229 3.42 -3.55 32.29
C ARG A 229 3.58 -3.28 33.78
N GLU A 230 2.57 -3.67 34.56
CA GLU A 230 2.64 -3.64 36.01
C GLU A 230 3.84 -4.48 36.47
N HIS A 231 4.67 -3.92 37.36
CA HIS A 231 5.91 -4.52 37.89
C HIS A 231 7.11 -4.61 36.92
N GLU A 232 7.02 -4.08 35.70
CA GLU A 232 8.17 -3.94 34.80
C GLU A 232 8.72 -2.50 34.83
N THR A 233 10.03 -2.35 34.60
CA THR A 233 10.71 -1.05 34.51
C THR A 233 10.89 -0.57 33.07
N GLU A 234 10.85 -1.50 32.12
CA GLU A 234 11.05 -1.24 30.69
C GLU A 234 9.69 -1.19 29.98
N SER A 235 9.49 -0.17 29.15
CA SER A 235 8.30 -0.06 28.31
C SER A 235 8.51 -0.80 26.99
N THR A 236 7.40 -1.22 26.39
CA THR A 236 7.35 -1.92 25.10
C THR A 236 6.66 -1.04 24.06
N MET A 237 7.04 -1.21 22.80
CA MET A 237 6.47 -0.47 21.68
C MET A 237 5.57 -1.38 20.84
N THR A 238 4.44 -0.87 20.38
CA THR A 238 3.58 -1.55 19.41
C THR A 238 3.28 -0.63 18.23
N LEU A 239 3.57 -1.08 17.01
CA LEU A 239 3.11 -0.47 15.77
C LEU A 239 1.78 -1.11 15.35
N ILE A 240 0.79 -0.28 15.00
CA ILE A 240 -0.53 -0.69 14.52
C ILE A 240 -0.79 0.02 13.19
N LYS A 241 -0.97 -0.73 12.11
CA LYS A 241 -1.24 -0.18 10.78
C LYS A 241 -2.67 -0.47 10.34
N PHE A 242 -3.28 0.53 9.71
CA PHE A 242 -4.68 0.55 9.35
C PHE A 242 -4.86 0.55 7.83
N ARG A 243 -5.90 -0.14 7.38
CA ARG A 243 -6.47 -0.01 6.05
C ARG A 243 -7.91 0.42 6.26
N LYS A 244 -8.20 1.70 5.99
CA LYS A 244 -9.44 2.34 6.42
C LYS A 244 -9.64 2.16 7.92
N ASP A 245 -10.82 1.73 8.34
CA ASP A 245 -11.24 1.54 9.73
C ASP A 245 -10.79 0.20 10.35
N LYS A 246 -10.01 -0.61 9.62
CA LYS A 246 -9.53 -1.92 10.07
C LYS A 246 -8.03 -1.94 10.25
N ILE A 247 -7.57 -2.76 11.18
CA ILE A 247 -6.16 -3.06 11.43
C ILE A 247 -5.76 -4.23 10.54
N TYR A 248 -4.70 -4.07 9.75
CA TYR A 248 -4.17 -5.16 8.91
C TYR A 248 -2.81 -5.66 9.38
N TYR A 249 -2.13 -4.90 10.25
CA TYR A 249 -0.83 -5.28 10.75
C TYR A 249 -0.62 -4.75 12.17
N ILE A 250 -0.13 -5.62 13.05
CA ILE A 250 0.39 -5.25 14.37
C ILE A 250 1.79 -5.82 14.50
N GLU A 251 2.71 -5.03 15.04
CA GLU A 251 4.04 -5.49 15.42
C GLU A 251 4.40 -5.02 16.82
N GLU A 252 4.78 -5.95 17.69
CA GLU A 252 5.21 -5.63 19.06
C GLU A 252 6.72 -5.84 19.21
N TYR A 253 7.35 -4.88 19.88
CA TYR A 253 8.76 -4.86 20.25
C TYR A 253 8.82 -4.91 21.78
N TRP A 254 9.19 -6.09 22.27
CA TRP A 254 9.32 -6.47 23.66
C TRP A 254 10.48 -7.44 23.82
#